data_AF-A0A815XJH0-F1
#
_entry.id   AF-A0A815XJH0-F1
#
_cell.length_a   1.000
_cell.length_b   1.000
_cell.length_c   1.000
_cell.angle_alpha   90.00
_cell.angle_beta   90.00
_cell.angle_gamma   90.00
#
_symmetry.space_group_name_H-M   'P 1'
#
loop_
_entity.id
_entity.type
_entity.pdbx_description
1 polymer ?
#
loop_
_entity_poly.entity_id
_entity_poly.type
_entity_poly.pdbx_seq_one_letter_code
_entity_poly.pdbx_strand_id
1 'polypeptide(L)'
;IKPDNFTMGINSKCQNVYLIDFGLSKYYLNKKTRQHIEYNDNKHFLGTIRYASLRTHAGIEQSRRDDLESFAYTLIYLARSNKSLPWQGIKCNTKREKQEKIYEIKLH
;
A
#
# COMPACT_ATOMS: atom_id res chain seq x y z
N ILE A 1 0.91 -2.55 2.01
CA ILE A 1 0.90 -2.24 3.46
C ILE A 1 -0.46 -1.68 3.89
N LYS A 2 -1.05 -2.17 4.98
CA LYS A 2 -2.33 -1.72 5.56
C LYS A 2 -2.41 -2.09 7.05
N PRO A 3 -3.26 -1.45 7.87
CA PRO A 3 -3.39 -1.77 9.30
C PRO A 3 -3.59 -3.26 9.58
N ASP A 4 -4.44 -3.93 8.80
CA ASP A 4 -4.79 -5.35 8.98
C ASP A 4 -3.61 -6.32 8.82
N ASN A 5 -2.51 -5.88 8.18
CA ASN A 5 -1.30 -6.69 8.02
C ASN A 5 -0.36 -6.56 9.24
N PHE A 6 -0.71 -5.77 10.24
CA PHE A 6 0.06 -5.64 11.47
C PHE A 6 -0.72 -6.26 12.64
N THR A 7 -0.04 -7.09 13.43
CA THR A 7 -0.63 -7.72 14.62
C THR A 7 0.29 -7.54 15.82
N MET A 8 -0.29 -7.52 17.02
CA MET A 8 0.47 -7.50 18.27
C MET A 8 0.82 -8.92 18.68
N GLY A 9 2.00 -9.12 19.27
CA GLY A 9 2.33 -10.36 19.95
C GLY A 9 1.43 -10.60 21.17
N ILE A 10 1.47 -11.82 21.71
CA ILE A 10 0.75 -12.21 22.92
C ILE A 10 1.71 -12.46 24.08
N ASN A 11 1.20 -12.43 25.32
CA ASN A 11 1.97 -12.71 26.55
C ASN A 11 3.24 -11.84 26.64
N SER A 12 4.40 -12.47 26.85
CA SER A 12 5.71 -11.80 26.95
C SER A 12 6.13 -11.06 25.67
N LYS A 13 5.43 -11.24 24.56
CA LYS A 13 5.70 -10.57 23.27
C LYS A 13 4.70 -9.45 22.96
N CYS A 14 3.86 -9.03 23.91
CA CYS A 14 2.81 -8.03 23.69
C CYS A 14 3.32 -6.65 23.25
N GLN A 15 4.60 -6.35 23.44
CA GLN A 15 5.24 -5.11 22.97
C GLN A 15 5.73 -5.18 21.51
N ASN A 16 5.71 -6.37 20.89
CA ASN A 16 6.19 -6.57 19.53
C ASN A 16 5.04 -6.40 18.52
N VAL A 17 5.30 -5.65 17.46
CA VAL A 17 4.45 -5.58 16.27
C VAL A 17 4.99 -6.55 15.22
N TYR A 18 4.12 -7.38 14.67
CA TYR A 18 4.44 -8.34 13.62
C TYR A 18 3.81 -7.90 12.30
N LEU A 19 4.56 -8.06 11.22
CA LEU A 19 4.03 -7.96 9.86
C LEU A 19 3.61 -9.37 9.40
N ILE A 20 2.38 -9.47 8.89
CA ILE A 20 1.80 -10.70 8.37
C ILE A 20 1.36 -10.51 6.91
N ASP A 21 0.93 -11.62 6.29
CA ASP A 21 0.42 -11.67 4.91
C ASP A 21 1.43 -11.18 3.86
N PHE A 22 2.30 -12.10 3.44
CA PHE A 22 3.28 -11.92 2.37
C PHE A 22 2.76 -12.42 1.00
N GLY A 23 1.44 -12.63 0.85
CA GLY A 23 0.86 -13.22 -0.36
C GLY A 23 1.05 -12.38 -1.64
N LEU A 24 1.23 -11.07 -1.48
CA LEU A 24 1.52 -10.14 -2.59
C LEU A 24 3.00 -9.69 -2.62
N SER A 25 3.86 -10.22 -1.75
CA SER A 25 5.25 -9.84 -1.69
C SER A 25 6.02 -10.31 -2.91
N LYS A 26 6.98 -9.50 -3.37
CA LYS A 26 7.80 -9.78 -4.54
C LYS A 26 9.26 -9.39 -4.28
N TYR A 27 10.18 -10.13 -4.90
CA TYR A 27 11.59 -9.76 -4.93
C TYR A 27 11.80 -8.52 -5.80
N TYR A 28 12.30 -7.44 -5.20
CA TYR A 28 12.74 -6.24 -5.93
C TYR A 28 14.20 -6.31 -6.40
N LEU A 29 14.94 -7.33 -5.94
CA LEU A 29 16.28 -7.66 -6.42
C LEU A 29 16.27 -9.02 -7.11
N ASN A 30 16.99 -9.12 -8.22
CA ASN A 30 17.32 -10.41 -8.81
C ASN A 30 18.18 -11.21 -7.81
N LYS A 31 17.80 -12.45 -7.50
CA LYS A 31 18.48 -13.29 -6.50
C LYS A 31 19.94 -13.61 -6.85
N LYS A 32 20.27 -13.69 -8.15
CA LYS A 32 21.62 -14.04 -8.62
C LYS A 32 22.47 -12.79 -8.81
N THR A 33 21.97 -11.82 -9.58
CA THR A 33 22.77 -10.64 -9.96
C THR A 33 22.74 -9.54 -8.90
N ARG A 34 21.82 -9.63 -7.92
CA ARG A 34 21.51 -8.57 -6.95
C ARG A 34 21.14 -7.22 -7.57
N GLN A 35 20.85 -7.18 -8.86
CA GLN A 35 20.39 -5.98 -9.54
C GLN A 35 18.94 -5.70 -9.18
N HIS A 36 18.60 -4.42 -9.13
CA HIS A 36 17.23 -3.98 -8.95
C HIS A 36 16.37 -4.36 -10.16
N ILE A 37 15.10 -4.68 -9.93
CA ILE A 37 14.13 -4.87 -11.01
C ILE A 37 14.06 -3.62 -11.90
N GLU A 38 13.81 -3.83 -13.18
CA GLU A 38 13.66 -2.74 -14.14
C GLU A 38 12.37 -1.95 -13.90
N TYR A 39 12.36 -0.72 -14.39
CA TYR A 39 11.15 0.09 -14.45
C TYR A 39 10.14 -0.54 -15.41
N ASN A 40 8.87 -0.58 -15.02
CA ASN A 40 7.78 -1.07 -15.85
C ASN A 40 6.49 -0.32 -15.44
N ASP A 41 5.75 0.22 -16.40
CA ASP A 41 4.53 1.02 -16.22
C ASP A 41 3.25 0.35 -16.74
N ASN A 42 3.35 -0.93 -17.12
CA ASN A 42 2.23 -1.73 -17.63
C ASN A 42 1.78 -2.78 -16.60
N LYS A 43 1.73 -2.40 -15.32
CA LYS A 43 1.28 -3.30 -14.24
C LYS A 43 -0.19 -3.11 -13.93
N HIS A 44 -0.89 -4.23 -13.77
CA HIS A 44 -2.21 -4.22 -13.16
C HIS A 44 -2.13 -3.81 -11.69
N PHE A 45 -3.16 -3.07 -11.25
CA PHE A 45 -3.28 -2.68 -9.85
C PHE A 45 -3.46 -3.90 -8.96
N LEU A 46 -2.60 -4.04 -7.95
CA LEU A 46 -2.68 -5.06 -6.91
C LEU A 46 -2.66 -4.39 -5.52
N GLY A 47 -3.33 -5.01 -4.55
CA GLY A 47 -3.36 -4.55 -3.17
C GLY A 47 -4.59 -3.69 -2.81
N THR A 48 -4.47 -2.91 -1.75
CA THR A 48 -5.59 -2.15 -1.17
C THR A 48 -5.55 -0.70 -1.66
N ILE A 49 -6.53 -0.32 -2.49
CA ILE A 49 -6.66 1.00 -3.15
C ILE A 49 -6.43 2.18 -2.18
N ARG A 50 -6.95 2.09 -0.95
CA ARG A 50 -6.85 3.13 0.07
C ARG A 50 -5.40 3.49 0.42
N TYR A 51 -4.54 2.49 0.57
CA TYR A 51 -3.17 2.67 1.07
C TYR A 51 -2.12 2.58 -0.04
N ALA A 52 -2.51 2.27 -1.29
CA ALA A 52 -1.56 2.17 -2.39
C ALA A 52 -0.91 3.52 -2.73
N SER A 53 0.36 3.47 -3.15
CA SER A 53 1.11 4.64 -3.62
C SER A 53 0.52 5.25 -4.89
N LEU A 54 0.81 6.53 -5.15
CA LEU A 54 0.49 7.21 -6.41
C LEU A 54 1.02 6.44 -7.63
N ARG A 55 2.23 5.87 -7.52
CA ARG A 55 2.83 5.07 -8.60
C ARG A 55 2.11 3.75 -8.85
N THR A 56 1.63 3.09 -7.79
CA THR A 56 0.80 1.89 -7.95
C THR A 56 -0.51 2.22 -8.66
N HIS A 57 -1.12 3.37 -8.37
CA HIS A 57 -2.31 3.83 -9.09
C HIS A 57 -2.03 4.09 -10.58
N ALA A 58 -0.85 4.64 -10.89
CA ALA A 58 -0.38 4.89 -12.25
C ALA A 58 0.09 3.63 -13.01
N GLY A 59 -0.10 2.42 -12.46
CA GLY A 59 0.31 1.18 -13.12
C GLY A 59 1.81 0.90 -13.11
N ILE A 60 2.58 1.63 -12.30
CA ILE A 60 4.03 1.47 -12.22
C ILE A 60 4.41 0.34 -11.25
N GLU A 61 5.36 -0.48 -11.65
CA GLU A 61 5.94 -1.57 -10.87
C GLU A 61 6.44 -1.06 -9.51
N GLN A 62 5.94 -1.72 -8.47
CA GLN A 62 6.20 -1.35 -7.09
C GLN A 62 7.65 -1.66 -6.71
N SER A 63 8.19 -0.78 -5.89
CA SER A 63 9.53 -0.86 -5.33
C SER A 63 9.49 -0.50 -3.84
N ARG A 64 10.64 -0.49 -3.18
CA ARG A 64 10.74 -0.17 -1.73
C ARG A 64 10.06 1.14 -1.32
N ARG A 65 10.08 2.17 -2.17
CA ARG A 65 9.46 3.48 -1.86
C ARG A 65 7.94 3.38 -1.74
N ASP A 66 7.32 2.47 -2.51
CA ASP A 66 5.88 2.31 -2.56
C ASP A 66 5.36 1.70 -1.25
N ASP A 67 6.14 0.82 -0.61
CA ASP A 67 5.88 0.33 0.74
C ASP A 67 5.98 1.45 1.78
N LEU A 68 6.97 2.34 1.70
CA LEU A 68 7.13 3.48 2.63
C LEU A 68 5.98 4.48 2.50
N GLU A 69 5.56 4.82 1.27
CA GLU A 69 4.40 5.70 1.03
C GLU A 69 3.12 5.07 1.58
N SER A 70 2.91 3.77 1.31
CA SER A 70 1.76 3.03 1.84
C SER A 70 1.76 2.94 3.37
N PHE A 71 2.95 2.82 3.97
CA PHE A 71 3.14 2.84 5.41
C PHE A 71 2.82 4.22 6.01
N ALA A 72 3.27 5.31 5.37
CA ALA A 72 2.92 6.67 5.79
C ALA A 72 1.40 6.90 5.78
N TYR A 73 0.69 6.47 4.73
CA TYR A 73 -0.78 6.53 4.70
C TYR A 73 -1.43 5.69 5.81
N THR A 74 -0.85 4.53 6.12
CA THR A 74 -1.30 3.67 7.22
C THR A 74 -1.13 4.35 8.57
N LEU A 75 0.01 5.01 8.82
CA LEU A 75 0.26 5.76 10.05
C LEU A 75 -0.67 6.96 10.19
N ILE A 76 -0.85 7.74 9.12
CA ILE A 76 -1.79 8.88 9.11
C ILE A 76 -3.21 8.41 9.41
N TYR A 77 -3.64 7.30 8.80
CA TYR A 77 -4.94 6.69 9.06
C TYR A 77 -5.11 6.32 10.55
N LEU A 78 -4.09 5.72 11.16
CA LEU A 78 -4.12 5.31 12.57
C LEU A 78 -4.05 6.49 13.54
N ALA A 79 -3.31 7.55 13.19
CA ALA A 79 -3.13 8.73 14.02
C ALA A 79 -4.34 9.66 14.03
N ARG A 80 -5.19 9.62 12.99
CA ARG A 80 -6.40 10.44 12.92
C ARG A 80 -7.50 9.86 13.80
N SER A 81 -8.09 10.69 14.65
CA SER A 81 -9.16 10.31 15.59
C SER A 81 -10.35 9.64 14.89
N ASN A 82 -10.70 10.10 13.70
CA ASN A 82 -11.82 9.57 12.91
C ASN A 82 -11.45 8.37 12.02
N LYS A 83 -10.20 7.87 12.09
CA LYS A 83 -9.67 6.75 11.29
C LYS A 83 -10.07 6.84 9.81
N SER A 84 -9.74 7.97 9.18
CA SER A 84 -10.07 8.23 7.78
C SER A 84 -8.97 8.99 7.05
N LEU A 85 -8.85 8.72 5.75
CA LEU A 85 -8.05 9.47 4.78
C LEU A 85 -8.98 10.28 3.87
N PRO A 86 -8.53 11.43 3.31
CA PRO A 86 -9.36 12.32 2.50
C PRO A 86 -10.05 11.64 1.31
N TRP A 87 -9.42 10.61 0.75
CA TRP A 87 -9.93 9.83 -0.39
C TRP A 87 -10.82 8.63 0.02
N GLN A 88 -11.43 8.64 1.21
CA GLN A 88 -12.40 7.64 1.64
C GLN A 88 -13.85 8.10 1.43
N GLY A 89 -14.79 7.14 1.37
CA GLY A 89 -16.23 7.45 1.26
C GLY A 89 -16.72 7.79 -0.16
N ILE A 90 -15.84 7.73 -1.16
CA ILE A 90 -16.19 8.02 -2.56
C ILE A 90 -17.16 6.96 -3.08
N LYS A 91 -18.31 7.42 -3.56
CA LYS A 91 -19.32 6.60 -4.23
C LYS A 91 -18.96 6.46 -5.71
N CYS A 92 -18.89 5.21 -6.18
CA CYS A 92 -18.57 4.86 -7.56
C CYS A 92 -19.33 3.60 -7.94
N ASN A 93 -19.63 3.44 -9.22
CA ASN A 93 -20.33 2.27 -9.74
C ASN A 93 -19.38 1.10 -10.00
N THR A 94 -18.10 1.39 -10.26
CA THR A 94 -17.09 0.36 -10.54
C THR A 94 -15.83 0.53 -9.68
N LYS A 95 -15.10 -0.58 -9.52
CA LYS A 95 -13.80 -0.57 -8.83
C LYS A 95 -12.76 0.29 -9.55
N ARG A 96 -12.80 0.30 -10.90
CA ARG A 96 -11.92 1.11 -11.74
C ARG A 96 -12.17 2.61 -11.54
N GLU A 97 -13.42 3.03 -11.61
CA GLU A 97 -13.82 4.42 -11.37
C GLU A 97 -13.40 4.87 -9.96
N LYS A 98 -13.55 3.99 -8.97
CA LYS A 98 -13.08 4.26 -7.60
C LYS A 98 -11.56 4.43 -7.50
N GLN A 99 -10.80 3.63 -8.24
CA GLN A 99 -9.34 3.75 -8.30
C GLN A 99 -8.94 5.09 -8.94
N GLU A 100 -9.54 5.43 -10.09
CA GLU A 100 -9.28 6.68 -10.82
C GLU A 100 -9.57 7.91 -9.95
N LYS A 101 -10.75 7.97 -9.31
CA LYS A 101 -11.10 9.07 -8.40
C LYS A 101 -10.17 9.19 -7.18
N ILE A 102 -9.76 8.06 -6.59
CA ILE A 102 -8.80 8.08 -5.47
C ILE A 102 -7.45 8.59 -5.95
N TYR A 103 -7.01 8.20 -7.15
CA TYR A 103 -5.75 8.66 -7.72
C TYR A 103 -5.76 10.18 -7.93
N GLU A 104 -6.82 10.72 -8.53
CA GLU A 104 -7.00 12.17 -8.71
C GLU A 104 -6.96 12.93 -7.39
N ILE A 105 -7.68 12.46 -6.35
CA ILE A 105 -7.67 13.11 -5.03
C ILE A 105 -6.28 13.06 -4.37
N LYS A 106 -5.47 12.04 -4.65
CA LYS A 106 -4.11 11.94 -4.08
C LYS A 106 -3.10 12.86 -4.77
N LEU A 107 -3.37 13.31 -6.00
CA LEU A 107 -2.50 14.22 -6.74
C LEU A 107 -2.66 15.69 -6.32
N HIS A 108 -3.78 16.03 -5.67
CA HIS A 108 -4.16 17.38 -5.25
C HIS A 108 -4.16 17.51 -3.72
#